data_AF-A0A7W0TEY3-F1
#
_entry.id   AF-A0A7W0TEY3-F1
#
_cell.length_a   1.000
_cell.length_b   1.000
_cell.length_c   1.000
_cell.angle_alpha   90.00
_cell.angle_beta   90.00
_cell.angle_gamma   90.00
#
_symmetry.space_group_name_H-M   'P 1'
#
loop_
_entity.id
_entity.type
_entity.pdbx_description
1 polymer ?
#
loop_
_entity_poly.entity_id
_entity_poly.type
_entity_poly.pdbx_seq_one_letter_code
_entity_poly.pdbx_strand_id
1 'polypeptide(L)'
;MKLPTPVPALDGLAIEAVEWLPSGSDAGLVRVRGRWSDTGRREPELPALLVRRDAESRRFESLPDARFGRDPALWRATYLVPAVLMEPAPDELALAWDSGARALLPAPERGFEPPQAAPPAVADPVEEPGGEVIDRAVMAERRARRAEAAERAQAQRAAEALKAVEVLELRGAELERRLEALQAAEPATSAPEGAGRPADPGASSAAVQERSEPQPGPALPAANPHAEALTAAVATVKRLRGELGEQRRRLRKSELLRAADAVALASLREQEGRVQLLE
;
A
#
# COMPACT_ATOMS: atom_id res chain seq x y z
N MET A 1 -28.71 -6.08 -26.24
CA MET A 1 -27.61 -5.62 -25.37
C MET A 1 -28.05 -4.34 -24.69
N LYS A 2 -28.31 -4.37 -23.37
CA LYS A 2 -28.66 -3.17 -22.59
C LYS A 2 -27.34 -2.49 -22.23
N LEU A 3 -27.09 -1.30 -22.79
CA LEU A 3 -25.99 -0.46 -22.32
C LEU A 3 -26.25 -0.13 -20.84
N PRO A 4 -25.25 -0.30 -19.94
CA PRO A 4 -25.43 0.09 -18.54
C PRO A 4 -25.66 1.60 -18.47
N THR A 5 -26.78 1.98 -17.89
CA THR A 5 -27.15 3.39 -17.64
C THR A 5 -26.09 4.03 -16.73
N PRO A 6 -25.54 5.20 -17.07
CA PRO A 6 -24.59 5.88 -16.18
C PRO A 6 -25.32 6.35 -14.92
N VAL A 7 -25.00 5.73 -13.79
CA VAL A 7 -25.35 6.18 -12.44
C VAL A 7 -24.60 7.49 -12.19
N PRO A 8 -25.16 8.54 -11.52
CA PRO A 8 -24.52 9.86 -11.45
C PRO A 8 -23.09 9.72 -10.94
N ALA A 9 -22.19 9.93 -11.88
CA ALA A 9 -20.76 9.79 -11.72
C ALA A 9 -20.24 11.15 -11.24
N LEU A 10 -19.29 11.11 -10.31
CA LEU A 10 -18.52 12.30 -9.96
C LEU A 10 -17.98 12.92 -11.25
N ASP A 11 -18.21 14.22 -11.45
CA ASP A 11 -17.81 14.92 -12.67
C ASP A 11 -16.33 14.69 -12.97
N GLY A 12 -16.05 14.08 -14.13
CA GLY A 12 -14.70 13.78 -14.56
C GLY A 12 -14.21 12.37 -14.22
N LEU A 13 -14.98 11.53 -13.52
CA LEU A 13 -14.67 10.14 -13.22
C LEU A 13 -15.66 9.19 -13.90
N ALA A 14 -15.19 8.39 -14.84
CA ALA A 14 -15.98 7.29 -15.41
C ALA A 14 -15.68 5.98 -14.67
N ILE A 15 -16.71 5.35 -14.10
CA ILE A 15 -16.58 3.98 -13.54
C ILE A 15 -16.64 2.98 -14.70
N GLU A 16 -15.57 2.22 -14.89
CA GLU A 16 -15.46 1.24 -15.98
C GLU A 16 -15.91 -0.16 -15.57
N ALA A 17 -15.65 -0.56 -14.31
CA ALA A 17 -16.02 -1.88 -13.80
C ALA A 17 -16.10 -1.88 -12.27
N VAL A 18 -17.06 -2.65 -11.75
CA VAL A 18 -17.18 -2.98 -10.32
C VAL A 18 -17.33 -4.49 -10.23
N GLU A 19 -16.35 -5.18 -9.63
CA GLU A 19 -16.31 -6.64 -9.52
C GLU A 19 -16.39 -7.05 -8.05
N TRP A 20 -17.23 -8.03 -7.73
CA TRP A 20 -17.26 -8.74 -6.44
C TRP A 20 -16.59 -10.11 -6.56
N LEU A 21 -15.55 -10.32 -5.76
CA LEU A 21 -14.78 -11.56 -5.69
C LEU A 21 -14.98 -12.21 -4.32
N PRO A 22 -15.93 -13.14 -4.16
CA PRO A 22 -16.10 -13.85 -2.89
C PRO A 22 -14.84 -14.66 -2.56
N SER A 23 -14.41 -14.62 -1.29
CA SER A 23 -13.23 -15.30 -0.79
C SER A 23 -13.61 -16.13 0.44
N GLY A 24 -14.20 -17.31 0.20
CA GLY A 24 -14.79 -18.14 1.24
C GLY A 24 -16.18 -17.64 1.64
N SER A 25 -16.64 -18.05 2.84
CA SER A 25 -17.99 -17.72 3.34
C SER A 25 -18.09 -16.34 4.01
N ASP A 26 -16.98 -15.80 4.48
CA ASP A 26 -17.04 -14.71 5.47
C ASP A 26 -16.77 -13.34 4.84
N ALA A 27 -15.96 -13.29 3.79
CA ALA A 27 -15.52 -12.04 3.16
C ALA A 27 -15.22 -12.22 1.67
N GLY A 28 -14.99 -11.11 0.99
CA GLY A 28 -14.54 -11.07 -0.39
C GLY A 28 -13.98 -9.69 -0.75
N LEU A 29 -13.53 -9.55 -1.99
CA LEU A 29 -12.94 -8.32 -2.48
C LEU A 29 -13.90 -7.62 -3.44
N VAL A 30 -14.17 -6.34 -3.19
CA VAL A 30 -14.76 -5.45 -4.18
C VAL A 30 -13.63 -4.75 -4.91
N ARG A 31 -13.60 -4.87 -6.23
CA ARG A 31 -12.62 -4.19 -7.09
C ARG A 31 -13.35 -3.17 -7.95
N VAL A 32 -12.92 -1.92 -7.85
CA VAL A 32 -13.46 -0.82 -8.66
C VAL A 32 -12.37 -0.35 -9.61
N ARG A 33 -12.71 -0.23 -10.89
CA ARG A 33 -11.89 0.40 -11.92
C ARG A 33 -12.63 1.60 -12.48
N GLY A 34 -11.92 2.70 -12.62
CA GLY A 34 -12.42 3.88 -13.30
C GLY A 34 -11.32 4.64 -14.02
N ARG A 35 -11.74 5.67 -14.73
CA ARG A 35 -10.86 6.55 -15.48
C ARG A 35 -11.25 7.99 -15.26
N TRP A 36 -10.27 8.83 -14.96
CA TRP A 36 -10.42 10.27 -14.94
C TRP A 36 -10.38 10.80 -16.38
N SER A 37 -11.45 11.46 -16.83
CA SER A 37 -11.47 12.18 -18.11
C SER A 37 -10.81 13.55 -18.02
N ASP A 38 -10.78 14.15 -16.83
CA ASP A 38 -10.05 15.36 -16.50
C ASP A 38 -9.11 15.10 -15.32
N THR A 39 -7.80 15.08 -15.59
CA THR A 39 -6.78 14.83 -14.56
C THR A 39 -6.63 15.99 -13.58
N GLY A 40 -7.11 17.20 -13.91
CA GLY A 40 -7.10 18.36 -13.02
C GLY A 40 -8.17 18.28 -11.91
N ARG A 41 -9.19 17.44 -12.09
CA ARG A 41 -10.25 17.16 -11.10
C ARG A 41 -10.00 15.88 -10.30
N ARG A 42 -8.86 15.23 -10.53
CA ARG A 42 -8.52 13.99 -9.84
C ARG A 42 -8.32 14.27 -8.35
N GLU A 43 -9.03 13.49 -7.55
CA GLU A 43 -8.79 13.43 -6.12
C GLU A 43 -7.47 12.68 -5.83
N PRO A 44 -6.58 13.23 -4.99
CA PRO A 44 -5.27 12.63 -4.71
C PRO A 44 -5.37 11.39 -3.81
N GLU A 45 -6.42 11.33 -2.98
CA GLU A 45 -6.64 10.27 -2.01
C GLU A 45 -7.46 9.11 -2.58
N LEU A 46 -7.29 7.92 -1.99
CA LEU A 46 -8.10 6.76 -2.35
C LEU A 46 -9.47 6.90 -1.70
N PRO A 47 -10.58 6.77 -2.45
CA PRO A 47 -11.91 6.83 -1.86
C PRO A 47 -12.16 5.60 -1.00
N ALA A 48 -12.96 5.78 0.04
CA ALA A 48 -13.56 4.66 0.75
C ALA A 48 -14.81 4.16 0.03
N LEU A 49 -15.07 2.87 0.16
CA LEU A 49 -16.30 2.24 -0.29
C LEU A 49 -17.37 2.36 0.81
N LEU A 50 -18.51 2.90 0.46
CA LEU A 50 -19.72 2.88 1.26
C LEU A 50 -20.64 1.76 0.77
N VAL A 51 -21.02 0.87 1.67
CA VAL A 51 -22.00 -0.18 1.43
C VAL A 51 -23.21 0.11 2.32
N ARG A 52 -24.38 0.33 1.72
CA ARG A 52 -25.64 0.48 2.44
C ARG A 52 -26.46 -0.79 2.31
N ARG A 53 -26.98 -1.24 3.45
CA ARG A 53 -27.93 -2.33 3.55
C ARG A 53 -28.94 -2.01 4.64
N ASP A 54 -30.21 -2.04 4.29
CA ASP A 54 -31.31 -1.54 5.11
C ASP A 54 -31.01 -0.11 5.60
N ALA A 55 -31.07 0.12 6.92
CA ALA A 55 -30.72 1.39 7.54
C ALA A 55 -29.22 1.53 7.90
N GLU A 56 -28.41 0.49 7.69
CA GLU A 56 -27.01 0.47 8.06
C GLU A 56 -26.11 0.86 6.89
N SER A 57 -25.17 1.78 7.11
CA SER A 57 -24.14 2.15 6.15
C SER A 57 -22.77 1.89 6.76
N ARG A 58 -21.93 1.14 6.04
CA ARG A 58 -20.56 0.82 6.47
C ARG A 58 -19.54 1.37 5.49
N ARG A 59 -18.45 1.91 6.03
CA ARG A 59 -17.32 2.45 5.28
C ARG A 59 -16.15 1.47 5.31
N PHE A 60 -15.53 1.25 4.16
CA PHE A 60 -14.37 0.38 3.98
C PHE A 60 -13.25 1.15 3.29
N GLU A 61 -12.07 1.10 3.89
CA GLU A 61 -10.89 1.73 3.35
C GLU A 61 -10.31 0.93 2.18
N SER A 62 -9.76 1.64 1.19
CA SER A 62 -9.10 0.98 0.07
C SER A 62 -7.80 0.33 0.53
N LEU A 63 -7.59 -0.91 0.10
CA LEU A 63 -6.30 -1.59 0.22
C LEU A 63 -5.26 -0.90 -0.67
N PRO A 64 -3.97 -0.90 -0.26
CA PRO A 64 -2.88 -0.37 -1.08
C PRO A 64 -2.68 -1.23 -2.34
N ASP A 65 -2.74 -0.63 -3.53
CA ASP A 65 -2.47 -1.33 -4.80
C ASP A 65 -0.97 -1.28 -5.14
N ALA A 66 -0.26 -2.40 -5.10
CA ALA A 66 1.18 -2.44 -5.44
C ALA A 66 1.49 -2.14 -6.93
N ARG A 67 0.48 -1.93 -7.80
CA ARG A 67 0.64 -1.73 -9.26
C ARG A 67 0.53 -0.28 -9.72
N PHE A 68 0.67 0.70 -8.82
CA PHE A 68 0.70 2.13 -9.19
C PHE A 68 1.72 2.39 -10.31
N GLY A 69 1.30 3.06 -11.40
CA GLY A 69 2.24 3.78 -12.27
C GLY A 69 2.30 3.43 -13.76
N ARG A 70 1.27 2.83 -14.38
CA ARG A 70 1.26 2.73 -15.87
C ARG A 70 0.52 3.86 -16.58
N ASP A 71 -0.57 4.37 -16.00
CA ASP A 71 -1.40 5.42 -16.60
C ASP A 71 -1.96 6.31 -15.47
N PRO A 72 -1.69 7.63 -15.45
CA PRO A 72 -2.19 8.54 -14.43
C PRO A 72 -3.69 8.82 -14.52
N ALA A 73 -4.34 8.55 -15.66
CA ALA A 73 -5.78 8.70 -15.85
C ALA A 73 -6.55 7.46 -15.36
N LEU A 74 -5.91 6.28 -15.35
CA LEU A 74 -6.51 5.07 -14.80
C LEU A 74 -6.45 5.07 -13.27
N TRP A 75 -7.59 4.78 -12.67
CA TRP A 75 -7.75 4.68 -11.23
C TRP A 75 -8.33 3.31 -10.87
N ARG A 76 -7.82 2.72 -9.77
CA ARG A 76 -8.22 1.41 -9.27
C ARG A 76 -8.24 1.44 -7.76
N ALA A 77 -9.26 0.83 -7.17
CA ALA A 77 -9.35 0.61 -5.73
C ALA A 77 -9.85 -0.80 -5.44
N THR A 78 -9.42 -1.35 -4.30
CA THR A 78 -9.80 -2.69 -3.85
C THR A 78 -10.19 -2.63 -2.39
N TYR A 79 -11.31 -3.25 -2.03
CA TYR A 79 -11.88 -3.20 -0.68
C TYR A 79 -12.12 -4.62 -0.19
N LEU A 80 -11.82 -4.87 1.08
CA LEU A 80 -12.21 -6.11 1.76
C LEU A 80 -13.56 -5.89 2.43
N VAL A 81 -14.57 -6.64 2.01
CA VAL A 81 -15.95 -6.48 2.49
C VAL A 81 -16.48 -7.81 3.03
N PRO A 82 -17.13 -7.84 4.21
CA PRO A 82 -17.84 -9.02 4.69
C PRO A 82 -18.90 -9.51 3.70
N ALA A 83 -18.96 -10.83 3.46
CA ALA A 83 -19.87 -11.43 2.50
C ALA A 83 -21.34 -11.15 2.86
N VAL A 84 -21.65 -11.06 4.16
CA VAL A 84 -23.01 -10.77 4.69
C VAL A 84 -23.58 -9.44 4.22
N LEU A 85 -22.73 -8.50 3.77
CA LEU A 85 -23.15 -7.20 3.26
C LEU A 85 -23.33 -7.21 1.74
N MET A 86 -22.67 -8.13 1.05
CA MET A 86 -22.69 -8.26 -0.41
C MET A 86 -23.70 -9.31 -0.89
N GLU A 87 -24.08 -10.25 -0.02
CA GLU A 87 -25.02 -11.34 -0.34
C GLU A 87 -26.19 -11.39 0.67
N PRO A 88 -27.46 -11.33 0.21
CA PRO A 88 -27.92 -10.79 -1.08
C PRO A 88 -27.35 -9.38 -1.41
N ALA A 89 -27.53 -8.94 -2.66
CA ALA A 89 -26.97 -7.67 -3.15
C ALA A 89 -27.33 -6.48 -2.24
N PRO A 90 -26.39 -5.55 -2.00
CA PRO A 90 -26.64 -4.37 -1.17
C PRO A 90 -27.62 -3.41 -1.84
N ASP A 91 -28.26 -2.55 -1.04
CA ASP A 91 -29.20 -1.54 -1.55
C ASP A 91 -28.48 -0.43 -2.30
N GLU A 92 -27.27 -0.06 -1.84
CA GLU A 92 -26.46 0.98 -2.48
C GLU A 92 -24.97 0.72 -2.27
N LEU A 93 -24.20 1.00 -3.33
CA LEU A 93 -22.75 1.08 -3.29
C LEU A 93 -22.32 2.48 -3.75
N ALA A 94 -21.40 3.09 -3.03
CA ALA A 94 -20.85 4.39 -3.38
C ALA A 94 -19.36 4.49 -3.03
N LEU A 95 -18.65 5.35 -3.74
CA LEU A 95 -17.33 5.83 -3.35
C LEU A 95 -17.49 7.17 -2.64
N ALA A 96 -16.69 7.37 -1.59
CA ALA A 96 -16.62 8.63 -0.87
C ALA A 96 -15.16 9.04 -0.66
N TRP A 97 -14.84 10.28 -1.01
CA TRP A 97 -13.56 10.92 -0.72
C TRP A 97 -13.69 11.80 0.53
N ASP A 98 -12.55 12.14 1.12
CA ASP A 98 -12.51 12.98 2.32
C ASP A 98 -12.84 14.45 2.00
N SER A 99 -12.73 14.85 0.72
CA SER A 99 -13.27 16.12 0.20
C SER A 99 -14.80 16.22 0.27
N GLY A 100 -15.49 15.11 0.54
CA GLY A 100 -16.96 15.01 0.53
C GLY A 100 -17.54 14.63 -0.84
N ALA A 101 -16.70 14.54 -1.87
CA ALA A 101 -17.05 13.99 -3.17
C ALA A 101 -17.63 12.57 -3.03
N ARG A 102 -18.67 12.26 -3.81
CA ARG A 102 -19.30 10.94 -3.85
C ARG A 102 -19.59 10.51 -5.28
N ALA A 103 -19.36 9.23 -5.56
CA ALA A 103 -19.74 8.60 -6.82
C ALA A 103 -20.55 7.35 -6.54
N LEU A 104 -21.76 7.26 -7.07
CA LEU A 104 -22.55 6.04 -6.97
C LEU A 104 -21.96 4.96 -7.89
N LEU A 105 -21.93 3.72 -7.40
CA LEU A 105 -21.41 2.58 -8.12
C LEU A 105 -22.57 1.75 -8.71
N PRO A 106 -22.38 1.19 -9.92
CA PRO A 106 -23.29 0.16 -10.41
C PRO A 106 -23.24 -1.09 -9.53
N ALA A 107 -24.26 -1.94 -9.67
CA ALA A 107 -24.27 -3.25 -9.02
C ALA A 107 -23.01 -4.04 -9.41
N PRO A 108 -22.34 -4.71 -8.46
CA PRO A 108 -21.08 -5.37 -8.70
C PRO A 108 -21.31 -6.64 -9.54
N GLU A 109 -20.52 -6.80 -10.60
CA GLU A 109 -20.47 -8.05 -11.35
C GLU A 109 -19.80 -9.13 -10.49
N ARG A 110 -20.37 -10.32 -10.40
CA ARG A 110 -19.78 -11.42 -9.63
C ARG A 110 -18.59 -11.99 -10.42
N GLY A 111 -17.38 -11.61 -10.01
CA GLY A 111 -16.14 -11.95 -10.70
C GLY A 111 -15.62 -13.35 -10.37
N PHE A 112 -16.41 -14.40 -10.54
CA PHE A 112 -15.86 -15.75 -10.73
C PHE A 112 -16.91 -16.67 -11.35
N GLU A 113 -16.97 -16.69 -12.68
CA GLU A 113 -17.18 -17.95 -13.38
C GLU A 113 -15.79 -18.35 -13.92
N PRO A 114 -15.12 -19.41 -13.40
CA PRO A 114 -14.12 -20.07 -14.23
C PRO A 114 -14.86 -20.43 -15.52
N PRO A 115 -14.27 -20.35 -16.73
CA PRO A 115 -15.02 -20.77 -17.92
C PRO A 115 -15.57 -22.16 -17.65
N GLN A 116 -16.88 -22.25 -17.39
CA GLN A 116 -17.56 -23.51 -17.53
C GLN A 116 -17.27 -23.83 -18.99
N ALA A 117 -16.58 -24.93 -19.22
CA ALA A 117 -16.70 -25.58 -20.51
C ALA A 117 -18.21 -25.68 -20.73
N ALA A 118 -18.74 -24.82 -21.60
CA ALA A 118 -20.14 -24.87 -21.94
C ALA A 118 -20.40 -26.33 -22.33
N PRO A 119 -21.35 -27.04 -21.71
CA PRO A 119 -21.87 -28.22 -22.39
C PRO A 119 -22.24 -27.73 -23.79
N PRO A 120 -21.74 -28.38 -24.86
CA PRO A 120 -21.97 -27.87 -26.20
C PRO A 120 -23.47 -27.67 -26.36
N ALA A 121 -23.88 -26.42 -26.53
CA ALA A 121 -25.20 -26.13 -27.02
C ALA A 121 -25.33 -26.96 -28.30
N VAL A 122 -26.37 -27.78 -28.37
CA VAL A 122 -26.77 -28.44 -29.60
C VAL A 122 -27.13 -27.33 -30.57
N ALA A 123 -26.11 -26.82 -31.26
CA ALA A 123 -26.26 -26.01 -32.44
C ALA A 123 -26.53 -27.00 -33.57
N ASP A 124 -27.61 -26.75 -34.30
CA ASP A 124 -27.85 -27.37 -35.60
C ASP A 124 -26.56 -27.29 -36.46
N PRO A 125 -26.27 -28.33 -37.27
CA PRO A 125 -24.95 -28.57 -37.79
C PRO A 125 -24.57 -27.52 -38.84
N VAL A 126 -23.66 -26.63 -38.47
CA VAL A 126 -22.79 -25.96 -39.43
C VAL A 126 -21.52 -26.78 -39.48
N GLU A 127 -21.29 -27.43 -40.63
CA GLU A 127 -20.05 -28.16 -40.92
C GLU A 127 -18.85 -27.19 -40.83
N GLU A 128 -18.08 -27.29 -39.75
CA GLU A 128 -16.73 -26.73 -39.66
C GLU A 128 -15.68 -27.85 -39.81
N PRO A 129 -14.61 -27.64 -40.59
CA PRO A 129 -13.65 -28.67 -40.91
C PRO A 129 -12.77 -29.00 -39.69
N GLY A 130 -12.85 -30.26 -39.24
CA GLY A 130 -11.83 -31.00 -38.48
C GLY A 130 -10.99 -30.23 -37.46
N GLY A 131 -11.52 -30.05 -36.25
CA GLY A 131 -10.72 -29.62 -35.09
C GLY A 131 -9.68 -30.68 -34.72
N GLU A 132 -8.39 -30.34 -34.82
CA GLU A 132 -7.30 -31.21 -34.37
C GLU A 132 -7.36 -31.35 -32.83
N VAL A 133 -7.67 -32.56 -32.37
CA VAL A 133 -7.73 -32.89 -30.94
C VAL A 133 -6.30 -33.01 -30.41
N ILE A 134 -5.78 -31.92 -29.84
CA ILE A 134 -4.45 -31.92 -29.22
C ILE A 134 -4.48 -32.79 -27.96
N ASP A 135 -3.57 -33.77 -27.90
CA ASP A 135 -3.46 -34.73 -26.79
C ASP A 135 -3.35 -34.03 -25.42
N ARG A 136 -4.10 -34.54 -24.44
CA ARG A 136 -4.11 -34.07 -23.05
C ARG A 136 -2.73 -34.12 -22.42
N ALA A 137 -1.88 -35.09 -22.80
CA ALA A 137 -0.50 -35.18 -22.35
C ALA A 137 0.34 -33.97 -22.82
N VAL A 138 0.17 -33.57 -24.08
CA VAL A 138 0.85 -32.39 -24.65
C VAL A 138 0.40 -31.11 -23.95
N MET A 139 -0.88 -31.00 -23.59
CA MET A 139 -1.39 -29.87 -22.82
C MET A 139 -0.90 -29.84 -21.37
N ALA A 140 -0.69 -31.00 -20.74
CA ALA A 140 -0.08 -31.10 -19.42
C ALA A 140 1.40 -30.70 -19.46
N GLU A 141 2.14 -31.16 -20.47
CA GLU A 141 3.54 -30.81 -20.68
C GLU A 141 3.71 -29.29 -20.94
N ARG A 142 2.85 -28.70 -21.77
CA ARG A 142 2.84 -27.24 -22.00
C ARG A 142 2.53 -26.46 -20.72
N ARG A 143 1.68 -26.99 -19.84
CA ARG A 143 1.42 -26.38 -18.52
C ARG A 143 2.63 -26.48 -17.60
N ALA A 144 3.30 -27.62 -17.56
CA ALA A 144 4.53 -27.81 -16.79
C ALA A 144 5.64 -26.84 -17.25
N ARG A 145 5.87 -26.73 -18.57
CA ARG A 145 6.88 -25.80 -19.12
C ARG A 145 6.56 -24.33 -18.81
N ARG A 146 5.28 -23.94 -18.81
CA ARG A 146 4.87 -22.59 -18.40
C ARG A 146 5.09 -22.34 -16.91
N ALA A 147 4.84 -23.33 -16.06
CA ALA A 147 5.09 -23.23 -14.63
C ALA A 147 6.58 -23.04 -14.33
N GLU A 148 7.45 -23.86 -14.94
CA GLU A 148 8.90 -23.74 -14.79
C GLU A 148 9.42 -22.37 -15.29
N ALA A 149 8.92 -21.88 -16.41
CA ALA A 149 9.30 -20.57 -16.92
C ALA A 149 8.89 -19.43 -15.97
N ALA A 150 7.71 -19.54 -15.36
CA ALA A 150 7.24 -18.58 -14.37
C ALA A 150 8.09 -18.60 -13.09
N GLU A 151 8.50 -19.78 -12.63
CA GLU A 151 9.39 -19.95 -11.48
C GLU A 151 10.77 -19.32 -11.75
N ARG A 152 11.38 -19.61 -12.91
CA ARG A 152 12.65 -19.00 -13.30
C ARG A 152 12.56 -17.47 -13.37
N ALA A 153 11.48 -16.93 -13.93
CA ALA A 153 11.25 -15.48 -13.99
C ALA A 153 11.01 -14.86 -12.60
N GLN A 154 10.43 -15.60 -11.65
CA GLN A 154 10.29 -15.16 -10.27
C GLN A 154 11.65 -15.16 -9.55
N ALA A 155 12.46 -16.20 -9.73
CA ALA A 155 13.80 -16.28 -9.15
C ALA A 155 14.71 -15.15 -9.65
N GLN A 156 14.64 -14.81 -10.94
CA GLN A 156 15.37 -13.68 -11.51
C GLN A 156 14.96 -12.35 -10.89
N ARG A 157 13.65 -12.08 -10.80
CA ARG A 157 13.14 -10.85 -10.15
C ARG A 157 13.53 -10.76 -8.68
N ALA A 158 13.54 -11.87 -7.96
CA ALA A 158 14.00 -11.89 -6.57
C ALA A 158 15.50 -11.56 -6.46
N ALA A 159 16.34 -12.13 -7.33
CA ALA A 159 17.77 -11.83 -7.36
C ALA A 159 18.05 -10.35 -7.73
N GLU A 160 17.30 -9.78 -8.67
CA GLU A 160 17.38 -8.37 -9.03
C GLU A 160 16.96 -7.46 -7.88
N ALA A 161 15.89 -7.81 -7.16
CA ALA A 161 15.45 -7.07 -5.98
C ALA A 161 16.51 -7.06 -4.87
N LEU A 162 17.18 -8.20 -4.63
CA LEU A 162 18.26 -8.28 -3.65
C LEU A 162 19.45 -7.38 -4.04
N LYS A 163 19.85 -7.38 -5.33
CA LYS A 163 20.90 -6.46 -5.83
C LYS A 163 20.51 -5.01 -5.68
N ALA A 164 19.25 -4.66 -5.94
CA ALA A 164 18.75 -3.30 -5.77
C ALA A 164 18.83 -2.85 -4.29
N VAL A 165 18.50 -3.74 -3.35
CA VAL A 165 18.65 -3.46 -1.91
C VAL A 165 20.11 -3.21 -1.54
N GLU A 166 21.03 -4.05 -2.00
CA GLU A 166 22.48 -3.87 -1.76
C GLU A 166 22.98 -2.50 -2.26
N VAL A 167 22.56 -2.08 -3.46
CA VAL A 167 22.89 -0.74 -4.01
C VAL A 167 22.32 0.38 -3.14
N LEU A 168 21.10 0.23 -2.63
CA LEU A 168 20.47 1.22 -1.76
C LEU A 168 21.18 1.31 -0.39
N GLU A 169 21.63 0.18 0.16
CA GLU A 169 22.41 0.15 1.41
C GLU A 169 23.76 0.87 1.23
N LEU A 170 24.46 0.63 0.11
CA LEU A 170 25.71 1.34 -0.21
C LEU A 170 25.49 2.86 -0.34
N ARG A 171 24.44 3.27 -1.07
CA ARG A 171 24.09 4.69 -1.21
C ARG A 171 23.69 5.31 0.13
N GLY A 172 22.98 4.56 0.98
CA GLY A 172 22.63 4.97 2.34
C GLY A 172 23.86 5.25 3.19
N ALA A 173 24.81 4.31 3.22
CA ALA A 173 26.07 4.48 3.94
C ALA A 173 26.91 5.65 3.41
N GLU A 174 26.89 5.90 2.09
CA GLU A 174 27.56 7.08 1.52
C GLU A 174 26.91 8.39 1.96
N LEU A 175 25.58 8.47 1.97
CA LEU A 175 24.86 9.64 2.45
C LEU A 175 25.08 9.89 3.94
N GLU A 176 25.11 8.83 4.76
CA GLU A 176 25.44 8.93 6.18
C GLU A 176 26.85 9.52 6.38
N ARG A 177 27.87 9.02 5.64
CA ARG A 177 29.22 9.61 5.67
C ARG A 177 29.27 11.08 5.25
N ARG A 178 28.50 11.48 4.23
CA ARG A 178 28.44 12.88 3.79
C ARG A 178 27.78 13.77 4.85
N LEU A 179 26.76 13.28 5.54
CA LEU A 179 26.12 14.00 6.65
C LEU A 179 27.10 14.17 7.82
N GLU A 180 27.81 13.11 8.20
CA GLU A 180 28.85 13.19 9.23
C GLU A 180 29.95 14.19 8.85
N ALA A 181 30.38 14.21 7.59
CA ALA A 181 31.37 15.18 7.11
C ALA A 181 30.87 16.63 7.17
N LEU A 182 29.59 16.88 6.84
CA LEU A 182 28.98 18.20 6.95
C LEU A 182 28.81 18.64 8.42
N GLN A 183 28.41 17.72 9.30
CA GLN A 183 28.30 17.97 10.74
C GLN A 183 29.67 18.20 11.39
N ALA A 184 30.71 17.49 10.95
CA ALA A 184 32.09 17.67 11.40
C ALA A 184 32.76 18.92 10.82
N ALA A 185 32.24 19.49 9.73
CA ALA A 185 32.64 20.79 9.20
C ALA A 185 31.97 21.98 9.92
N GLU A 186 30.99 21.70 10.79
CA GLU A 186 30.29 22.68 11.65
C GLU A 186 30.95 23.01 13.01
N PRO A 187 32.29 23.02 13.18
CA PRO A 187 32.89 23.74 14.29
C PRO A 187 33.95 24.74 13.83
N ALA A 188 33.64 26.05 13.89
CA ALA A 188 34.58 27.17 14.20
C ALA A 188 33.99 28.60 14.01
N THR A 189 32.70 28.85 14.28
CA THR A 189 32.16 30.24 14.24
C THR A 189 31.64 30.75 15.59
N SER A 190 32.21 30.25 16.69
CA SER A 190 31.98 30.81 18.02
C SER A 190 33.31 30.96 18.76
N ALA A 191 34.14 31.88 18.27
CA ALA A 191 35.19 32.49 19.07
C ALA A 191 34.58 33.65 19.87
N PRO A 192 34.66 33.67 21.21
CA PRO A 192 34.31 34.86 21.97
C PRO A 192 35.44 35.88 21.86
N GLU A 193 35.23 36.89 21.03
CA GLU A 193 36.02 38.12 21.00
C GLU A 193 35.66 38.94 22.25
N GLY A 194 36.63 39.19 23.13
CA GLY A 194 36.35 39.96 24.35
C GLY A 194 37.44 39.95 25.42
N ALA A 195 38.71 40.12 25.05
CA ALA A 195 39.75 40.53 26.00
C ALA A 195 39.89 42.06 25.98
N GLY A 196 39.61 42.75 27.09
CA GLY A 196 39.76 44.21 27.13
C GLY A 196 39.37 44.99 28.40
N ARG A 197 40.07 44.75 29.52
CA ARG A 197 40.39 45.67 30.64
C ARG A 197 39.32 46.22 31.63
N PRO A 198 39.76 46.66 32.85
CA PRO A 198 38.93 46.75 34.05
C PRO A 198 38.68 48.18 34.60
N ALA A 199 37.65 48.24 35.46
CA ALA A 199 37.42 49.08 36.66
C ALA A 199 37.46 50.62 36.59
N ASP A 200 36.34 51.25 36.98
CA ASP A 200 36.33 52.32 38.00
C ASP A 200 34.93 52.42 38.68
N PRO A 201 34.81 52.61 40.00
CA PRO A 201 33.54 52.87 40.69
C PRO A 201 33.45 54.30 41.24
N GLY A 202 32.39 55.05 40.91
CA GLY A 202 32.17 56.34 41.57
C GLY A 202 30.93 57.13 41.13
N ALA A 203 30.10 57.47 42.13
CA ALA A 203 29.17 58.60 42.22
C ALA A 203 27.78 58.55 41.52
N SER A 204 26.78 58.16 42.32
CA SER A 204 25.59 58.93 42.72
C SER A 204 25.02 60.03 41.78
N SER A 205 23.76 59.89 41.34
CA SER A 205 22.60 60.66 41.87
C SER A 205 21.45 60.78 40.86
N ALA A 206 20.23 60.53 41.37
CA ALA A 206 18.93 61.12 41.07
C ALA A 206 18.49 61.48 39.63
N ALA A 207 17.40 60.81 39.23
CA ALA A 207 16.19 61.33 38.61
C ALA A 207 16.26 62.05 37.25
N VAL A 208 15.84 61.35 36.19
CA VAL A 208 14.87 61.87 35.20
C VAL A 208 13.99 60.72 34.73
N GLN A 209 12.68 60.95 34.85
CA GLN A 209 11.59 60.12 34.36
C GLN A 209 11.14 60.73 33.04
N GLU A 210 11.41 60.09 31.90
CA GLU A 210 10.67 60.38 30.66
C GLU A 210 10.71 59.19 29.68
N ARG A 211 9.50 58.62 29.47
CA ARG A 211 8.92 58.16 28.20
C ARG A 211 9.71 57.15 27.34
N SER A 212 9.19 55.92 27.38
CA SER A 212 8.73 55.14 26.22
C SER A 212 9.59 55.13 24.95
N GLU A 213 10.44 54.11 24.84
CA GLU A 213 10.62 53.34 23.59
C GLU A 213 10.62 51.84 23.95
N PRO A 214 9.77 51.00 23.31
CA PRO A 214 9.83 49.57 23.50
C PRO A 214 11.08 49.03 22.81
N GLN A 215 12.00 48.50 23.62
CA GLN A 215 13.11 47.66 23.20
C GLN A 215 12.59 46.55 22.27
N PRO A 216 13.08 46.39 21.04
CA PRO A 216 12.86 45.16 20.30
C PRO A 216 13.61 44.07 21.06
N GLY A 217 12.86 43.22 21.76
CA GLY A 217 13.40 42.02 22.38
C GLY A 217 14.18 41.19 21.34
N PRO A 218 15.16 40.38 21.77
CA PRO A 218 15.90 39.52 20.86
C PRO A 218 14.89 38.70 20.06
N ALA A 219 14.89 38.91 18.75
CA ALA A 219 14.09 38.13 17.82
C ALA A 219 14.34 36.66 18.14
N LEU A 220 13.28 35.97 18.59
CA LEU A 220 13.27 34.51 18.65
C LEU A 220 13.85 34.02 17.32
N PRO A 221 14.81 33.07 17.32
CA PRO A 221 15.37 32.57 16.08
C PRO A 221 14.20 32.09 15.25
N ALA A 222 14.01 32.68 14.06
CA ALA A 222 12.99 32.26 13.13
C ALA A 222 13.19 30.75 12.94
N ALA A 223 12.27 29.95 13.50
CA ALA A 223 12.33 28.51 13.45
C ALA A 223 12.46 28.14 11.98
N ASN A 224 13.62 27.61 11.61
CA ASN A 224 13.97 27.40 10.22
C ASN A 224 13.06 26.26 9.74
N PRO A 225 12.03 26.51 8.91
CA PRO A 225 10.97 25.53 8.64
C PRO A 225 11.52 24.27 7.98
N HIS A 226 12.66 24.40 7.30
CA HIS A 226 13.42 23.30 6.73
C HIS A 226 14.06 22.38 7.78
N ALA A 227 14.52 22.91 8.92
CA ALA A 227 15.09 22.12 10.01
C ALA A 227 14.01 21.32 10.75
N GLU A 228 12.82 21.90 10.93
CA GLU A 228 11.67 21.20 11.50
C GLU A 228 11.15 20.10 10.58
N ALA A 229 11.03 20.39 9.28
CA ALA A 229 10.65 19.40 8.27
C ALA A 229 11.64 18.23 8.20
N LEU A 230 12.95 18.51 8.28
CA LEU A 230 13.98 17.47 8.32
C LEU A 230 13.88 16.61 9.58
N THR A 231 13.66 17.23 10.74
CA THR A 231 13.50 16.52 12.01
C THR A 231 12.26 15.61 11.99
N ALA A 232 11.15 16.10 11.44
CA ALA A 232 9.93 15.31 11.25
C ALA A 232 10.14 14.15 10.26
N ALA A 233 10.90 14.36 9.18
CA ALA A 233 11.25 13.31 8.23
C ALA A 233 12.12 12.22 8.89
N VAL A 234 13.14 12.60 9.67
CA VAL A 234 13.98 11.64 10.42
C VAL A 234 13.16 10.86 11.44
N ALA A 235 12.25 11.52 12.16
CA ALA A 235 11.34 10.84 13.09
C ALA A 235 10.45 9.82 12.37
N THR A 236 9.94 10.17 11.18
CA THR A 236 9.15 9.27 10.34
C THR A 236 9.95 8.06 9.89
N VAL A 237 11.20 8.25 9.44
CA VAL A 237 12.10 7.15 9.03
C VAL A 237 12.40 6.21 10.21
N LYS A 238 12.65 6.76 11.41
CA LYS A 238 12.88 5.95 12.63
C LYS A 238 11.65 5.10 12.96
N ARG A 239 10.45 5.67 12.87
CA ARG A 239 9.18 4.94 13.07
C ARG A 239 9.05 3.79 12.07
N LEU A 240 9.24 4.07 10.78
CA LEU A 240 9.13 3.05 9.72
C LEU A 240 10.16 1.92 9.89
N ARG A 241 11.40 2.24 10.29
CA ARG A 241 12.42 1.21 10.62
C ARG A 241 11.98 0.33 11.80
N GLY A 242 11.36 0.92 12.81
CA GLY A 242 10.79 0.20 13.95
C GLY A 242 9.67 -0.78 13.54
N GLU A 243 8.71 -0.29 12.76
CA GLU A 243 7.58 -1.08 12.23
C GLU A 243 8.07 -2.26 11.37
N LEU A 244 9.03 -2.01 10.47
CA LEU A 244 9.60 -3.04 9.61
C LEU A 244 10.37 -4.10 10.40
N GLY A 245 11.10 -3.69 11.44
CA GLY A 245 11.74 -4.61 12.39
C GLY A 245 10.74 -5.49 13.12
N GLU A 246 9.60 -4.94 13.51
CA GLU A 246 8.54 -5.70 14.17
C GLU A 246 7.83 -6.68 13.24
N GLN A 247 7.53 -6.27 12.00
CA GLN A 247 6.97 -7.14 10.97
C GLN A 247 7.90 -8.34 10.69
N ARG A 248 9.21 -8.10 10.55
CA ARG A 248 10.19 -9.19 10.37
C ARG A 248 10.20 -10.16 11.56
N ARG A 249 10.11 -9.66 12.80
CA ARG A 249 10.00 -10.50 13.99
C ARG A 249 8.73 -11.36 13.98
N ARG A 250 7.58 -10.77 13.61
CA ARG A 250 6.31 -11.50 13.50
C ARG A 250 6.37 -12.60 12.43
N LEU A 251 6.95 -12.30 11.26
CA LEU A 251 7.15 -13.29 10.19
C LEU A 251 8.03 -14.45 10.64
N ARG A 252 9.22 -14.15 11.20
CA ARG A 252 10.11 -15.20 11.74
C ARG A 252 9.43 -16.07 12.80
N LYS A 253 8.64 -15.45 13.69
CA LYS A 253 7.87 -16.21 14.69
C LYS A 253 6.86 -17.15 14.03
N SER A 254 6.14 -16.68 13.01
CA SER A 254 5.17 -17.52 12.29
C SER A 254 5.83 -18.65 11.51
N GLU A 255 7.01 -18.42 10.92
CA GLU A 255 7.80 -19.44 10.23
C GLU A 255 8.29 -20.52 11.19
N LEU A 256 8.79 -20.11 12.37
CA LEU A 256 9.21 -21.05 13.41
C LEU A 256 8.05 -21.91 13.92
N LEU A 257 6.86 -21.32 14.10
CA LEU A 257 5.67 -22.07 14.50
C LEU A 257 5.26 -23.09 13.42
N ARG A 258 5.22 -22.69 12.14
CA ARG A 258 4.92 -23.63 11.05
C ARG A 258 5.96 -24.74 10.94
N ALA A 259 7.23 -24.43 11.13
CA ALA A 259 8.29 -25.44 11.13
C ALA A 259 8.13 -26.43 12.29
N ALA A 260 7.78 -25.93 13.48
CA ALA A 260 7.49 -26.79 14.64
C ALA A 260 6.28 -27.71 14.38
N ASP A 261 5.19 -27.18 13.83
CA ASP A 261 4.01 -27.96 13.47
C ASP A 261 4.33 -29.04 12.43
N ALA A 262 5.11 -28.70 11.41
CA ALA A 262 5.54 -29.65 10.38
C ALA A 262 6.38 -30.79 10.97
N VAL A 263 7.27 -30.50 11.91
CA VAL A 263 8.07 -31.51 12.62
C VAL A 263 7.18 -32.40 13.49
N ALA A 264 6.24 -31.82 14.24
CA ALA A 264 5.31 -32.59 15.07
C ALA A 264 4.45 -33.56 14.24
N LEU A 265 3.94 -33.10 13.08
CA LEU A 265 3.19 -33.95 12.15
C LEU A 265 4.05 -35.04 11.54
N ALA A 266 5.32 -34.76 11.21
CA ALA A 266 6.25 -35.77 10.71
C ALA A 266 6.53 -36.86 11.76
N SER A 267 6.75 -36.48 13.02
CA SER A 267 6.97 -37.41 14.12
C SER A 267 5.74 -38.28 14.39
N LEU A 268 4.53 -37.73 14.33
CA LEU A 268 3.28 -38.50 14.48
C LEU A 268 3.13 -39.54 13.37
N ARG A 269 3.37 -39.14 12.10
CA ARG A 269 3.33 -40.08 10.96
C ARG A 269 4.36 -41.19 11.07
N GLU A 270 5.55 -40.89 11.56
CA GLU A 270 6.59 -41.90 11.80
C GLU A 270 6.17 -42.90 12.89
N GLN A 271 5.52 -42.42 13.97
CA GLN A 271 4.99 -43.29 15.02
C GLN A 271 3.85 -44.18 14.50
N GLU A 272 2.90 -43.63 13.73
CA GLU A 272 1.82 -44.41 13.10
C GLU A 272 2.36 -45.48 12.15
N GLY A 273 3.36 -45.14 11.32
CA GLY A 273 4.00 -46.11 10.42
C GLY A 273 4.77 -47.21 11.16
N ARG A 274 5.37 -46.91 12.31
CA ARG A 274 6.03 -47.91 13.17
C ARG A 274 5.03 -48.83 13.85
N VAL A 275 3.86 -48.32 14.26
CA VAL A 275 2.79 -49.16 14.84
C VAL A 275 2.23 -50.13 13.79
N GLN A 276 2.03 -49.68 12.55
CA GLN A 276 1.54 -50.54 11.46
C GLN A 276 2.51 -51.64 11.02
N LEU A 277 3.81 -51.51 11.31
CA LEU A 277 4.83 -52.53 11.00
C LEU A 277 4.94 -53.62 12.08
N LEU A 278 4.29 -53.44 13.23
CA LEU A 278 4.32 -54.36 14.37
C LEU A 278 3.04 -55.20 14.52
N GLU A 279 2.02 -54.96 13.69
CA GLU A 279 0.81 -55.78 13.53
C GLU A 279 0.94 -56.74 12.34
#